data_AF-R7IG90-F1
#
_entry.id   AF-R7IG90-F1
#
_cell.length_a   1.000
_cell.length_b   1.000
_cell.length_c   1.000
_cell.angle_alpha   90.00
_cell.angle_beta   90.00
_cell.angle_gamma   90.00
#
_symmetry.space_group_name_H-M   'P 1'
#
loop_
_entity.id
_entity.type
_entity.pdbx_description
1 polymer ?
#
loop_
_entity_poly.entity_id
_entity_poly.type
_entity_poly.pdbx_seq_one_letter_code
_entity_poly.pdbx_strand_id
1 'polypeptide(L)'
;MGAGGNRDPGKRPIMGAIAEKLSDKLVVTSDNPRFEDPKTIAEAVAAGAHSPEIVVDRREAIQEVFSRAGAADVILVAGKGHEDYQEVCGVKHHFSDAEEVEAALQSRMAKEKEEKSE
;
A
#
# COMPACT_ATOMS: atom_id res chain seq x y z
N MET A 1 1.39 2.97 -1.62
CA MET A 1 2.70 2.61 -2.23
C MET A 1 3.75 2.39 -1.15
N GLY A 2 4.88 1.75 -1.47
CA GLY A 2 5.99 1.56 -0.53
C GLY A 2 7.36 1.69 -1.22
N ALA A 3 8.42 1.35 -0.49
CA ALA A 3 9.78 1.27 -1.03
C ALA A 3 10.50 0.03 -0.50
N GLY A 4 11.37 -0.56 -1.32
CA GLY A 4 12.18 -1.70 -0.88
C GLY A 4 13.30 -1.29 0.09
N GLY A 5 13.48 -2.08 1.15
CA GLY A 5 14.63 -1.96 2.05
C GLY A 5 15.92 -2.52 1.45
N ASN A 6 17.05 -2.17 2.07
CA ASN A 6 18.43 -2.40 1.63
C ASN A 6 18.68 -1.98 0.16
N ARG A 7 18.06 -0.87 -0.25
CA ARG A 7 18.20 -0.23 -1.56
C ARG A 7 18.53 1.25 -1.35
N ASP A 8 18.49 2.05 -2.41
CA ASP A 8 18.68 3.50 -2.33
C ASP A 8 17.66 4.16 -1.38
N PRO A 9 18.09 4.71 -0.22
CA PRO A 9 17.22 5.44 0.67
C PRO A 9 16.97 6.88 0.20
N GLY A 10 17.85 7.46 -0.62
CA GLY A 10 17.76 8.85 -1.08
C GLY A 10 16.55 9.12 -1.95
N LYS A 11 16.04 8.11 -2.67
CA LYS A 11 14.81 8.24 -3.47
C LYS A 11 13.52 8.20 -2.65
N ARG A 12 13.53 7.71 -1.40
CA ARG A 12 12.30 7.51 -0.60
C ARG A 12 11.48 8.79 -0.42
N PRO A 13 12.06 9.92 0.05
CA PRO A 13 11.29 11.16 0.16
C PRO A 13 10.87 11.69 -1.21
N ILE A 14 11.69 11.53 -2.26
CA ILE A 14 11.33 11.97 -3.62
C ILE A 14 10.10 11.19 -4.13
N MET A 15 10.03 9.89 -3.86
CA MET A 15 8.89 9.05 -4.20
C MET A 15 7.61 9.52 -3.49
N GLY A 16 7.68 9.82 -2.18
CA GLY A 16 6.54 10.35 -1.43
C GLY A 16 6.04 11.69 -1.97
N ALA A 17 6.97 12.63 -2.23
CA ALA A 17 6.67 13.95 -2.77
C ALA A 17 5.96 13.87 -4.13
N ILE A 18 6.47 13.02 -5.04
CA ILE A 18 5.87 12.84 -6.36
C ILE A 18 4.49 12.19 -6.26
N ALA A 19 4.33 11.20 -5.39
CA ALA A 19 3.07 10.51 -5.23
C ALA A 19 1.97 11.45 -4.70
N GLU A 20 2.25 12.20 -3.63
CA GLU A 20 1.30 13.19 -3.09
C GLU A 20 0.95 14.28 -4.11
N LYS A 21 1.93 14.72 -4.91
CA LYS A 21 1.68 15.73 -5.96
C LYS A 21 0.74 15.21 -7.06
N LEU A 22 0.71 13.91 -7.32
CA LEU A 22 0.01 13.29 -8.45
C LEU A 22 -1.25 12.53 -8.04
N SER A 23 -1.58 12.47 -6.75
CA SER A 23 -2.78 11.81 -6.26
C SER A 23 -3.52 12.68 -5.24
N ASP A 24 -4.85 12.54 -5.19
CA ASP A 24 -5.66 13.27 -4.21
C ASP A 24 -5.42 12.75 -2.78
N LYS A 25 -5.06 11.46 -2.66
CA LYS A 25 -4.76 10.79 -1.40
C LYS A 25 -3.52 9.91 -1.58
N LEU A 26 -2.67 9.87 -0.57
CA LEU A 26 -1.48 9.02 -0.52
C LEU A 26 -1.51 8.15 0.72
N VAL A 27 -1.51 6.83 0.52
CA VAL A 27 -1.25 5.84 1.58
C VAL A 27 0.13 5.23 1.36
N VAL A 28 1.00 5.38 2.35
CA VAL A 28 2.33 4.77 2.41
C VAL A 28 2.25 3.49 3.23
N THR A 29 2.80 2.41 2.68
CA THR A 29 2.77 1.08 3.29
C THR A 29 4.09 0.34 3.03
N SER A 30 4.24 -0.85 3.62
CA SER A 30 5.39 -1.72 3.37
C SER A 30 5.39 -2.27 1.93
N ASP A 31 6.58 -2.56 1.42
CA ASP A 31 6.83 -3.31 0.19
C ASP A 31 7.71 -4.51 0.56
N ASN A 32 8.92 -4.66 0.04
CA ASN A 32 9.90 -5.64 0.50
C ASN A 32 10.87 -4.96 1.48
N PRO A 33 10.61 -4.95 2.82
CA PRO A 33 11.49 -4.31 3.79
C PRO A 33 12.84 -4.99 3.93
N ARG A 34 12.97 -6.27 3.54
CA ARG A 34 14.22 -7.03 3.67
C ARG A 34 14.72 -6.99 5.11
N PHE A 35 15.92 -6.49 5.36
CA PHE A 35 16.51 -6.41 6.71
C PHE A 35 16.34 -5.03 7.37
N GLU A 36 15.63 -4.11 6.73
CA GLU A 36 15.27 -2.82 7.33
C GLU A 36 13.91 -2.90 8.03
N ASP A 37 13.71 -2.04 9.04
CA ASP A 37 12.42 -1.91 9.70
C ASP A 37 11.38 -1.28 8.72
N PRO A 38 10.25 -1.96 8.44
CA PRO A 38 9.25 -1.47 7.49
C PRO A 38 8.68 -0.11 7.88
N LYS A 39 8.53 0.16 9.20
CA LYS A 39 8.03 1.45 9.68
C LYS A 39 9.02 2.57 9.36
N THR A 40 10.30 2.36 9.62
CA THR A 40 11.38 3.30 9.27
C THR A 40 11.39 3.62 7.76
N ILE A 41 11.19 2.62 6.90
CA ILE A 41 11.10 2.86 5.44
C ILE A 41 9.86 3.70 5.10
N ALA A 42 8.70 3.35 5.65
CA ALA A 42 7.44 4.07 5.41
C ALA A 42 7.54 5.54 5.86
N GLU A 43 8.12 5.80 7.03
CA GLU A 43 8.37 7.14 7.53
C GLU A 43 9.33 7.93 6.62
N ALA A 44 10.37 7.29 6.09
CA ALA A 44 11.29 7.94 5.15
C ALA A 44 10.64 8.29 3.80
N VAL A 45 9.67 7.48 3.33
CA VAL A 45 8.86 7.83 2.15
C VAL A 45 7.90 8.97 2.49
N ALA A 46 7.20 8.86 3.62
CA ALA A 46 6.24 9.85 4.08
C ALA A 46 6.87 11.23 4.34
N ALA A 47 8.15 11.29 4.74
CA ALA A 47 8.88 12.55 4.97
C ALA A 47 8.97 13.47 3.75
N GLY A 48 8.74 12.95 2.54
CA GLY A 48 8.65 13.76 1.32
C GLY A 48 7.27 14.34 1.02
N ALA A 49 6.24 13.93 1.75
CA ALA A 49 4.87 14.36 1.58
C ALA A 49 4.39 15.17 2.81
N HIS A 50 3.41 16.03 2.62
CA HIS A 50 2.88 16.91 3.66
C HIS A 50 1.88 16.21 4.58
N SER A 51 1.01 15.35 4.05
CA SER A 51 -0.03 14.67 4.84
C SER A 51 -0.36 13.27 4.30
N PRO A 52 0.63 12.37 4.14
CA PRO A 52 0.36 10.99 3.79
C PRO A 52 -0.25 10.23 4.98
N GLU A 53 -1.10 9.26 4.68
CA GLU A 53 -1.49 8.25 5.64
C GLU A 53 -0.45 7.11 5.64
N ILE A 54 -0.13 6.57 6.81
CA ILE A 54 0.81 5.45 6.94
C ILE A 54 0.07 4.25 7.52
N VAL A 55 -0.02 3.19 6.73
CA VAL A 55 -0.52 1.88 7.17
C VAL A 55 0.54 0.86 6.82
N VAL A 56 1.34 0.44 7.80
CA VAL A 56 2.57 -0.34 7.55
C VAL A 56 2.27 -1.71 6.99
N ASP A 57 1.23 -2.39 7.48
CA ASP A 57 0.81 -3.67 6.92
C ASP A 57 0.19 -3.47 5.53
N ARG A 58 0.73 -4.17 4.54
CA ARG A 58 0.35 -3.96 3.14
C ARG A 58 -1.03 -4.51 2.83
N ARG A 59 -1.43 -5.62 3.45
CA ARG A 59 -2.76 -6.20 3.30
C ARG A 59 -3.79 -5.25 3.91
N GLU A 60 -3.55 -4.78 5.13
CA GLU A 60 -4.41 -3.83 5.82
C GLU A 60 -4.57 -2.54 5.01
N ALA A 61 -3.46 -1.97 4.50
CA ALA A 61 -3.50 -0.76 3.67
C ALA A 61 -4.39 -0.94 2.42
N ILE A 62 -4.28 -2.08 1.73
CA ILE A 62 -5.11 -2.38 0.56
C ILE A 62 -6.58 -2.53 0.99
N GLN A 63 -6.86 -3.33 2.01
CA GLN A 63 -8.23 -3.57 2.47
C GLN A 63 -8.92 -2.26 2.91
N GLU A 64 -8.22 -1.43 3.68
CA GLU A 64 -8.76 -0.16 4.17
C GLU A 64 -9.06 0.80 3.02
N VAL A 65 -8.10 1.02 2.11
CA VAL A 65 -8.27 1.94 0.98
C VAL A 65 -9.44 1.54 0.10
N PHE A 66 -9.55 0.26 -0.24
CA PHE A 66 -10.64 -0.23 -1.08
C PHE A 66 -11.99 -0.16 -0.37
N SER A 67 -12.04 -0.37 0.96
CA SER A 67 -13.29 -0.32 1.73
C SER A 67 -13.94 1.07 1.78
N ARG A 68 -13.15 2.14 1.73
CA ARG A 68 -13.63 3.53 1.84
C ARG A 68 -13.62 4.31 0.51
N ALA A 69 -13.16 3.69 -0.58
CA ALA A 69 -13.11 4.34 -1.88
C ALA A 69 -14.51 4.55 -2.46
N GLY A 70 -14.75 5.69 -3.11
CA GLY A 70 -15.96 5.94 -3.87
C GLY A 70 -16.06 5.06 -5.13
N ALA A 71 -17.26 4.94 -5.70
CA ALA A 71 -17.47 4.16 -6.92
C ALA A 71 -16.76 4.74 -8.16
N ALA A 72 -16.40 6.03 -8.13
CA ALA A 72 -15.68 6.73 -9.18
C ALA A 72 -14.18 6.89 -8.90
N ASP A 73 -13.69 6.41 -7.75
CA ASP A 73 -12.28 6.54 -7.38
C ASP A 73 -11.44 5.54 -8.17
N VAL A 74 -10.21 5.95 -8.51
CA VAL A 74 -9.19 5.08 -9.12
C VAL A 74 -8.09 4.85 -8.09
N ILE A 75 -7.81 3.58 -7.78
CA ILE A 75 -6.77 3.20 -6.84
C ILE A 75 -5.58 2.61 -7.60
N LEU A 76 -4.39 3.21 -7.40
CA LEU A 76 -3.12 2.68 -7.91
C LEU A 76 -2.33 2.00 -6.78
N VAL A 77 -2.18 0.68 -6.85
CA VAL A 77 -1.27 -0.08 -5.98
C VAL A 77 0.08 -0.23 -6.67
N ALA A 78 1.06 0.57 -6.27
CA ALA A 78 2.40 0.59 -6.87
C ALA A 78 3.46 -0.07 -5.97
N GLY A 79 4.49 -0.64 -6.61
CA GLY A 79 5.67 -1.22 -5.96
C GLY A 79 6.03 -2.61 -6.48
N LYS A 80 5.14 -3.59 -6.26
CA LYS A 80 5.43 -5.02 -6.45
C LYS A 80 5.19 -5.54 -7.88
N GLY A 81 4.18 -5.03 -8.55
CA GLY A 81 3.81 -5.52 -9.88
C GLY A 81 3.37 -6.99 -9.83
N HIS A 82 4.08 -7.87 -10.55
CA HIS A 82 3.79 -9.31 -10.61
C HIS A 82 4.48 -10.14 -9.51
N GLU A 83 5.19 -9.52 -8.57
CA GLU A 83 5.76 -10.24 -7.43
C GLU A 83 4.64 -10.81 -6.53
N ASP A 84 4.73 -12.10 -6.23
CA ASP A 84 3.80 -12.88 -5.40
C ASP A 84 4.35 -13.16 -3.99
N TYR A 85 5.35 -12.39 -3.56
CA TYR A 85 5.92 -12.49 -2.23
C TYR A 85 6.23 -11.14 -1.60
N GLN A 86 6.25 -11.11 -0.28
CA GLN A 86 6.82 -10.02 0.52
C GLN A 86 8.03 -10.52 1.29
N GLU A 87 9.19 -9.87 1.09
CA GLU A 87 10.45 -10.26 1.74
C GLU A 87 10.65 -9.51 3.06
N VAL A 88 10.69 -10.25 4.18
CA VAL A 88 10.91 -9.73 5.54
C VAL A 88 12.01 -10.54 6.22
N CYS A 89 13.07 -9.88 6.68
CA CYS A 89 14.24 -10.48 7.32
C CYS A 89 14.87 -11.65 6.52
N GLY A 90 14.88 -11.55 5.18
CA GLY A 90 15.39 -12.58 4.28
C GLY A 90 14.44 -13.75 4.02
N VAL A 91 13.24 -13.75 4.61
CA VAL A 91 12.19 -14.76 4.38
C VAL A 91 11.16 -14.18 3.40
N LYS A 92 10.85 -14.95 2.35
CA LYS A 92 9.79 -14.62 1.39
C LYS A 92 8.47 -15.22 1.86
N HIS A 93 7.54 -14.38 2.27
CA HIS A 93 6.18 -14.76 2.61
C HIS A 93 5.28 -14.60 1.40
N HIS A 94 4.34 -15.53 1.17
CA HIS A 94 3.36 -15.40 0.08
C HIS A 94 2.56 -14.11 0.25
N PHE A 95 2.55 -13.27 -0.79
CA PHE A 95 1.83 -12.01 -0.82
C PHE A 95 1.73 -11.50 -2.27
N SER A 96 0.52 -11.38 -2.82
CA SER A 96 0.29 -10.85 -4.15
C SER A 96 -0.64 -9.64 -4.09
N ASP A 97 -0.19 -8.49 -4.62
CA ASP A 97 -1.03 -7.28 -4.70
C ASP A 97 -2.34 -7.56 -5.44
N ALA A 98 -2.30 -8.38 -6.50
CA ALA A 98 -3.48 -8.71 -7.29
C ALA A 98 -4.49 -9.56 -6.49
N GLU A 99 -4.02 -10.52 -5.70
CA GLU A 99 -4.89 -11.36 -4.85
C GLU A 99 -5.53 -10.54 -3.73
N GLU A 100 -4.74 -9.67 -3.08
CA GLU A 100 -5.26 -8.82 -1.99
C GLU A 100 -6.27 -7.78 -2.49
N VAL A 101 -6.05 -7.21 -3.69
CA VAL A 101 -7.01 -6.31 -4.34
C VAL A 101 -8.30 -7.03 -4.70
N GLU A 102 -8.22 -8.22 -5.29
CA GLU A 102 -9.41 -9.03 -5.61
C GLU A 102 -10.21 -9.35 -4.33
N ALA A 103 -9.53 -9.78 -3.26
CA ALA A 103 -10.16 -10.06 -1.97
C ALA A 103 -10.83 -8.82 -1.36
N ALA A 104 -10.20 -7.64 -1.47
CA ALA A 104 -10.75 -6.38 -0.96
C ALA A 104 -12.00 -5.95 -1.74
N LEU A 105 -11.99 -6.08 -3.07
CA LEU A 105 -13.14 -5.81 -3.93
C LEU A 105 -14.32 -6.74 -3.60
N GLN A 106 -14.08 -8.04 -3.47
CA GLN A 106 -15.11 -9.00 -3.10
C GLN A 106 -15.73 -8.69 -1.74
N SER A 107 -14.88 -8.38 -0.74
CA SER A 107 -15.31 -8.04 0.61
C SER A 107 -16.18 -6.78 0.63
N ARG A 108 -15.82 -5.76 -0.16
CA ARG A 108 -16.62 -4.55 -0.33
C ARG A 108 -17.98 -4.85 -0.98
N MET A 109 -17.99 -5.60 -2.08
CA MET A 109 -19.23 -5.94 -2.78
C MET A 109 -20.19 -6.77 -1.92
N ALA A 110 -19.68 -7.61 -1.03
CA ALA A 110 -20.49 -8.33 -0.06
C ALA A 110 -21.19 -7.38 0.91
N LYS A 111 -20.44 -6.44 1.51
CA LYS A 111 -20.99 -5.42 2.42
C LYS A 111 -22.06 -4.55 1.76
N GLU A 112 -21.81 -4.08 0.53
CA GLU A 112 -22.78 -3.27 -0.22
C GLU A 112 -24.08 -4.03 -0.54
N LYS A 113 -24.05 -5.37 -0.60
CA LYS A 113 -25.25 -6.20 -0.79
C LYS A 113 -26.02 -6.39 0.52
N GLU A 114 -25.31 -6.58 1.63
CA GLU A 114 -25.90 -6.67 2.97
C GLU A 114 -26.64 -5.37 3.32
N GLU A 115 -25.99 -4.21 3.14
CA GLU A 115 -26.57 -2.89 3.41
C GLU A 115 -27.79 -2.54 2.54
N LYS A 116 -27.91 -3.12 1.33
CA LYS A 116 -29.07 -2.93 0.45
C LYS A 116 -30.21 -3.91 0.73
N SER A 117 -29.96 -4.94 1.53
CA SER A 117 -30.96 -5.95 1.89
C SER A 117 -31.67 -5.63 3.22
N GLU A 118 -31.18 -4.64 3.96
CA GLU A 118 -31.80 -4.04 5.16
C GLU A 118 -32.67 -2.83 4.82
#